data_AF-A0A7W8PGD6-F1
#
_entry.id   AF-A0A7W8PGD6-F1
#
_cell.length_a   1.000
_cell.length_b   1.000
_cell.length_c   1.000
_cell.angle_alpha   90.00
_cell.angle_beta   90.00
_cell.angle_gamma   90.00
#
_symmetry.space_group_name_H-M   'P 1'
#
loop_
_entity.id
_entity.type
_entity.pdbx_description
1 polymer ?
#
loop_
_entity_poly.entity_id
_entity_poly.type
_entity_poly.pdbx_seq_one_letter_code
_entity_poly.pdbx_strand_id
1 'polypeptide(L)'
;METGSPAVPTIRRTSDKETASQAGVALQPETQIKATTRLTHALPVAPNLLDQAFAVTAPNEAWCADTRYIATKPSKPHKSMPQKPC
;
A
#
# COMPACT_ATOMS: atom_id res chain seq x y z
N MET A 1 -3.14 -41.10 33.39
CA MET A 1 -2.53 -41.22 32.06
C MET A 1 -2.36 -39.80 31.55
N GLU A 2 -1.26 -39.15 31.89
CA GLU A 2 -0.98 -37.77 31.50
C GLU A 2 -0.16 -37.81 30.21
N THR A 3 -0.81 -37.56 29.06
CA THR A 3 -0.09 -37.22 27.84
C THR A 3 0.13 -35.71 27.82
N GLY A 4 1.28 -35.28 28.34
CA GLY A 4 1.74 -33.90 28.23
C GLY A 4 2.01 -33.54 26.77
N SER A 5 1.20 -32.65 26.20
CA SER A 5 1.41 -32.06 24.88
C SER A 5 2.73 -31.28 24.86
N PRO A 6 3.63 -31.43 23.86
CA PRO A 6 4.88 -30.69 23.84
C PRO A 6 4.59 -29.21 23.62
N ALA A 7 5.11 -28.38 24.52
CA ALA A 7 5.02 -26.93 24.41
C ALA A 7 5.63 -26.47 23.08
N VAL A 8 4.81 -25.85 22.23
CA VAL A 8 5.30 -25.13 21.06
C VAL A 8 6.06 -23.90 21.58
N PRO A 9 7.36 -23.73 21.28
CA PRO A 9 8.10 -22.59 21.78
C PRO A 9 7.51 -21.32 21.18
N THR A 10 7.03 -20.43 22.06
CA THR A 10 6.75 -19.05 21.67
C THR A 10 8.09 -18.37 21.40
N ILE A 11 8.47 -18.26 20.13
CA ILE A 11 9.69 -17.56 19.72
C ILE A 11 9.56 -16.10 20.13
N ARG A 12 10.39 -15.69 21.09
CA ARG A 12 10.55 -14.28 21.46
C ARG A 12 11.50 -13.65 20.43
N ARG A 13 11.22 -12.42 20.00
CA ARG A 13 11.98 -11.65 18.97
C ARG A 13 13.53 -11.64 19.12
N THR A 14 14.04 -12.00 20.30
CA THR A 14 15.49 -12.06 20.60
C THR A 14 16.18 -13.30 20.04
N SER A 15 15.48 -14.44 19.90
CA SER A 15 16.10 -15.69 19.42
C SER A 15 16.47 -15.65 17.93
N ASP A 16 15.76 -14.85 17.12
CA ASP A 16 16.07 -14.73 15.69
C ASP A 16 17.42 -14.06 15.43
N LYS A 17 17.78 -13.07 16.27
CA LYS A 17 19.07 -12.36 16.18
C LYS A 17 20.25 -13.27 16.52
N GLU A 18 20.13 -14.05 17.58
CA GLU A 18 21.16 -15.00 17.99
C GLU A 18 21.33 -16.12 16.95
N THR A 19 20.22 -16.65 16.46
CA THR A 19 20.21 -17.69 15.42
C THR A 19 20.85 -17.20 14.12
N ALA A 20 20.55 -15.98 13.68
CA ALA A 20 21.15 -15.40 12.48
C ALA A 20 22.65 -15.12 12.63
N SER A 21 23.08 -14.67 13.82
CA SER A 21 24.50 -14.50 14.15
C SER A 21 25.25 -15.82 14.10
N GLN A 22 24.69 -16.88 14.69
CA GLN A 22 25.28 -18.23 14.69
C GLN A 22 25.39 -18.81 13.27
N ALA A 23 24.40 -18.54 12.42
CA ALA A 23 24.34 -18.99 11.04
C ALA A 23 25.18 -18.13 10.07
N GLY A 24 25.77 -17.02 10.54
CA GLY A 24 26.51 -16.07 9.69
C GLY A 24 25.64 -15.36 8.65
N VAL A 25 24.32 -15.29 8.87
CA VAL A 25 23.36 -14.68 7.95
C VAL A 25 22.99 -13.28 8.45
N ALA A 26 23.08 -12.29 7.56
CA ALA A 26 22.64 -10.94 7.88
C ALA A 26 21.10 -10.88 7.89
N LEU A 27 20.53 -10.39 8.99
CA LEU A 27 19.11 -10.05 9.04
C LEU A 27 18.88 -8.71 8.33
N GLN A 28 17.89 -8.67 7.44
CA GLN A 28 17.39 -7.42 6.90
C GLN A 28 16.36 -6.83 7.88
N PRO A 29 16.54 -5.58 8.35
CA PRO A 29 15.53 -4.95 9.19
C PRO A 29 14.24 -4.74 8.39
N GLU A 30 13.10 -4.99 9.03
CA GLU A 30 11.80 -4.65 8.45
C GLU A 30 11.75 -3.14 8.21
N THR A 31 11.48 -2.74 6.97
CA THR A 31 11.24 -1.34 6.64
C THR A 31 9.84 -0.96 7.10
N GLN A 32 9.72 0.16 7.81
CA GLN A 32 8.40 0.68 8.14
C GLN A 32 7.72 1.17 6.86
N ILE A 33 6.75 0.39 6.37
CA ILE A 33 5.91 0.80 5.24
C ILE A 33 4.97 1.90 5.74
N LYS A 34 5.16 3.14 5.25
CA LYS A 34 4.17 4.20 5.42
C LYS A 34 2.98 3.86 4.53
N ALA A 35 1.87 3.40 5.12
CA ALA A 35 0.61 3.31 4.40
C ALA A 35 0.20 4.73 3.95
N THR A 36 0.14 4.97 2.64
CA THR A 36 -0.26 6.28 2.10
C THR A 36 -1.74 6.58 2.37
N THR A 37 -2.53 5.56 2.69
CA THR A 37 -3.95 5.70 2.98
C THR A 37 -4.34 4.76 4.11
N ARG A 38 -4.62 5.32 5.30
CA ARG A 38 -5.35 4.61 6.35
C ARG A 38 -6.84 4.85 6.08
N LEU A 39 -7.48 3.92 5.39
CA LEU A 39 -8.92 4.00 5.09
C LEU A 39 -9.75 3.58 6.33
N THR A 40 -9.76 4.46 7.33
CA THR A 40 -10.92 4.59 8.21
C THR A 40 -11.39 6.02 7.98
N HIS A 41 -12.40 6.19 7.13
CA HIS A 41 -12.95 7.52 6.86
C HIS A 41 -13.57 8.05 8.14
N ALA A 42 -12.82 8.85 8.90
CA ALA A 42 -13.32 9.54 10.09
C ALA A 42 -14.25 10.71 9.74
N LEU A 43 -14.25 11.11 8.46
CA LEU A 43 -15.11 12.13 7.88
C LEU A 43 -16.21 11.48 7.05
N PRO A 44 -17.39 12.11 6.92
CA PRO A 44 -18.46 11.59 6.10
C PRO A 44 -17.98 11.40 4.66
N VAL A 45 -18.22 10.20 4.13
CA VAL A 45 -18.05 9.92 2.71
C VAL A 45 -18.99 10.86 1.95
N ALA A 46 -18.49 11.50 0.89
CA ALA A 46 -19.28 12.43 0.10
C ALA A 46 -20.54 11.72 -0.44
N PRO A 47 -21.69 12.41 -0.49
CA PRO A 47 -22.91 11.83 -1.02
C PRO A 47 -22.73 11.47 -2.49
N ASN A 48 -23.39 10.40 -2.91
CA ASN A 48 -23.44 9.97 -4.29
C ASN A 48 -24.28 10.94 -5.14
N LEU A 49 -23.64 12.00 -5.63
CA LEU A 49 -24.31 13.06 -6.41
C LEU A 49 -24.91 12.57 -7.73
N LEU A 50 -24.43 11.43 -8.24
CA LEU A 50 -24.86 10.85 -9.50
C LEU A 50 -25.93 9.77 -9.32
N ASP A 51 -26.33 9.48 -8.08
CA ASP A 51 -27.27 8.41 -7.72
C ASP A 51 -26.93 7.04 -8.34
N GLN A 52 -25.63 6.75 -8.46
CA GLN A 52 -25.13 5.48 -9.00
C GLN A 52 -25.35 4.33 -8.02
N ALA A 53 -26.15 3.33 -8.41
CA ALA A 53 -26.38 2.13 -7.60
C ALA A 53 -25.28 1.08 -7.83
N PHE A 54 -24.47 0.81 -6.80
CA PHE A 54 -23.42 -0.22 -6.84
C PHE A 54 -23.76 -1.47 -6.00
N ALA A 55 -24.95 -1.49 -5.37
CA ALA A 55 -25.46 -2.67 -4.67
C ALA A 55 -26.17 -3.57 -5.68
N VAL A 56 -25.53 -4.70 -6.03
CA VAL A 56 -26.02 -5.68 -7.00
C VAL A 56 -26.19 -7.06 -6.37
N THR A 57 -27.11 -7.86 -6.91
CA THR A 57 -27.46 -9.18 -6.34
C THR A 57 -26.79 -10.35 -7.04
N ALA A 58 -26.29 -10.14 -8.27
CA ALA A 58 -25.57 -11.15 -9.03
C ALA A 58 -24.26 -10.60 -9.62
N PRO A 59 -23.30 -11.48 -9.97
CA PRO A 59 -22.10 -11.09 -10.70
C PRO A 59 -22.44 -10.47 -12.06
N ASN A 60 -21.57 -9.60 -12.58
CA ASN A 60 -21.70 -8.95 -13.89
C ASN A 60 -22.89 -7.97 -14.03
N GLU A 61 -23.33 -7.35 -12.95
CA GLU A 61 -24.40 -6.33 -12.96
C GLU A 61 -23.87 -4.89 -12.76
N ALA A 62 -22.72 -4.73 -12.09
CA ALA A 62 -22.05 -3.45 -11.89
C ALA A 62 -20.54 -3.59 -12.11
N TRP A 63 -19.93 -2.56 -12.72
CA TRP A 63 -18.49 -2.48 -12.96
C TRP A 63 -17.95 -1.17 -12.41
N CYS A 64 -16.82 -1.24 -11.71
CA CYS A 64 -16.01 -0.08 -11.33
C CYS A 64 -14.63 -0.25 -11.94
N ALA A 65 -14.02 0.86 -12.37
CA ALA A 65 -12.67 0.85 -12.91
C ALA A 65 -11.87 2.03 -12.34
N ASP A 66 -10.64 1.74 -11.92
CA ASP A 66 -9.66 2.75 -11.56
C ASP A 66 -8.78 3.08 -12.75
N THR A 67 -8.39 4.35 -12.87
CA THR A 67 -7.37 4.76 -13.85
C THR A 67 -6.04 4.95 -13.15
N ARG A 68 -5.02 4.23 -13.62
CA ARG A 68 -3.65 4.46 -13.16
C ARG A 68 -3.10 5.70 -13.87
N TYR A 69 -2.53 6.61 -13.09
CA TYR A 69 -1.75 7.71 -13.63
C TYR A 69 -0.54 7.17 -14.42
N ILE A 70 -0.45 7.56 -15.70
CA ILE A 70 0.70 7.29 -16.55
C ILE A 70 1.50 8.58 -16.65
N ALA A 71 2.71 8.57 -16.10
CA ALA A 71 3.58 9.74 -16.10
C ALA A 71 3.96 10.12 -17.54
N THR A 72 3.60 11.33 -17.95
CA THR A 72 4.03 11.91 -19.23
C THR A 72 5.39 12.56 -19.05
N LYS A 73 6.25 12.48 -20.06
CA LYS A 73 7.50 13.24 -20.06
C LYS A 73 7.16 14.73 -20.03
N PRO A 74 7.78 15.54 -19.17
CA PRO A 74 7.58 16.98 -19.21
C PRO A 74 7.93 17.48 -20.61
N SER A 75 7.06 18.29 -21.19
CA SER A 75 7.35 18.97 -22.46
C SER A 75 8.64 19.76 -22.28
N LYS A 76 9.51 19.76 -23.29
CA LYS A 76 10.63 20.71 -23.31
C LYS A 76 10.04 22.11 -23.10
N PRO A 77 10.62 22.95 -22.23
CA PRO A 77 10.14 24.31 -22.11
C PRO A 77 10.15 24.92 -23.51
N HIS A 78 9.01 25.49 -23.92
CA HIS A 78 8.98 26.31 -25.11
C HIS A 78 10.02 27.40 -24.87
N LYS A 79 11.05 27.45 -25.72
CA LYS A 79 12.01 28.54 -25.67
C LYS A 79 11.21 29.79 -26.01
N SER A 80 10.92 30.61 -25.02
CA SER A 80 10.34 31.92 -25.20
C SER A 80 11.19 32.66 -26.24
N MET A 81 10.56 33.07 -27.33
CA MET A 81 11.23 33.91 -28.31
C MET A 81 11.79 35.15 -27.61
N PRO A 82 13.04 35.56 -27.90
CA PRO A 82 13.55 36.80 -27.34
C PRO A 82 12.63 37.92 -27.78
N GLN A 83 12.05 38.63 -26.82
CA GLN A 83 11.33 39.87 -27.10
C GLN A 83 12.37 40.82 -27.66
N LYS A 84 12.25 41.17 -28.95
CA LYS A 84 13.09 42.23 -29.52
C LYS A 84 12.76 43.51 -28.74
N PRO A 85 13.77 44.25 -28.24
CA PRO A 85 13.50 45.57 -27.69
C PRO A 85 12.88 46.43 -28.79
N CYS A 86 11.92 47.26 -28.38
CA CYS A 86 11.23 48.20 -29.25
C CYS A 86 12.20 49.20 -29.89
#